data_AF-A0A4S4BFW5-F1
#
_entry.id   AF-A0A4S4BFW5-F1
#
_cell.length_a   1.000
_cell.length_b   1.000
_cell.length_c   1.000
_cell.angle_alpha   90.00
_cell.angle_beta   90.00
_cell.angle_gamma   90.00
#
_symmetry.space_group_name_H-M   'P 1'
#
loop_
_entity.id
_entity.type
_entity.pdbx_description
1 polymer ?
#
loop_
_entity_poly.entity_id
_entity_poly.type
_entity_poly.pdbx_seq_one_letter_code
_entity_poly.pdbx_strand_id
1 'polypeptide(L)'
;MDEQQAPIPVGLVLQIDMQIATEFDTIEVDSGDSPNYGRQYIVQSDADWGAQLAQTAGEPGTTTISVPKTRARLVNVWQTGTSDTPWTVTGIRVYNGDNPYPGKSGLGVNCTPDTCRLSWKAVDGADGYSVYRSGSLNGTYSRVHASTGDSLEYSDEGL
;
A
#
# COMPACT_ATOMS: atom_id res chain seq x y z
N MET A 1 44.02 4.25 12.80
CA MET A 1 42.89 4.99 13.38
C MET A 1 41.68 4.40 12.71
N ASP A 2 41.03 3.44 13.37
CA ASP A 2 39.75 2.92 12.89
C ASP A 2 38.72 4.04 13.04
N GLU A 3 38.14 4.44 11.92
CA GLU A 3 37.02 5.35 11.88
C GLU A 3 35.82 4.56 12.43
N GLN A 4 35.56 4.74 13.73
CA GLN A 4 34.43 4.11 14.40
C GLN A 4 33.15 4.72 13.81
N GLN A 5 32.60 4.03 12.82
CA GLN A 5 31.32 4.36 12.21
C GLN A 5 30.29 4.52 13.32
N ALA A 6 29.70 5.71 13.44
CA ALA A 6 28.71 6.00 14.46
C ALA A 6 27.58 4.95 14.41
N PRO A 7 27.06 4.47 15.56
CA PRO A 7 25.94 3.54 15.58
C PRO A 7 24.81 4.08 14.70
N ILE A 8 24.35 3.25 13.76
CA ILE A 8 23.22 3.61 12.90
C ILE A 8 21.99 3.81 13.80
N PRO A 9 21.19 4.88 13.62
CA PRO A 9 20.10 5.19 14.55
C PRO A 9 19.16 3.99 14.72
N VAL A 10 19.04 3.51 15.96
CA VAL A 10 17.86 2.76 16.40
C VAL A 10 16.64 3.68 16.27
N GLY A 11 15.55 3.18 15.70
CA GLY A 11 14.29 3.92 15.67
C GLY A 11 14.04 4.73 14.40
N LEU A 12 14.43 4.22 13.23
CA LEU A 12 13.81 4.69 11.98
C LEU A 12 12.34 4.24 11.98
N VAL A 13 11.43 5.17 11.69
CA VAL A 13 10.01 4.87 11.50
C VAL A 13 9.63 5.08 10.04
N LEU A 14 8.96 4.08 9.49
CA LEU A 14 8.27 4.16 8.20
C LEU A 14 6.78 4.31 8.52
N GLN A 15 6.26 5.53 8.36
CA GLN A 15 4.84 5.79 8.56
C GLN A 15 4.09 5.63 7.24
N ILE A 16 3.04 4.81 7.27
CA ILE A 16 2.16 4.54 6.15
C ILE A 16 0.85 5.26 6.42
N ASP A 17 0.47 6.21 5.57
CA ASP A 17 -0.85 6.85 5.59
C ASP A 17 -1.74 6.27 4.48
N MET A 18 -2.67 5.40 4.87
CA MET A 18 -3.64 4.79 3.97
C MET A 18 -4.80 5.75 3.59
N GLN A 19 -4.72 7.04 3.94
CA GLN A 19 -5.69 8.12 3.70
C GLN A 19 -7.08 7.93 4.34
N ILE A 20 -7.49 6.68 4.55
CA ILE A 20 -8.74 6.25 5.18
C ILE A 20 -8.46 5.07 6.11
N ALA A 21 -9.23 4.96 7.18
CA ALA A 21 -9.13 3.85 8.12
C ALA A 21 -9.49 2.52 7.43
N THR A 22 -8.47 1.70 7.19
CA THR A 22 -8.54 0.46 6.41
C THR A 22 -8.24 -0.73 7.31
N GLU A 23 -8.96 -1.85 7.12
CA GLU A 23 -8.60 -3.11 7.76
C GLU A 23 -7.39 -3.75 7.09
N PHE A 24 -6.43 -4.22 7.88
CA PHE A 24 -5.24 -4.95 7.45
C PHE A 24 -4.88 -6.03 8.47
N ASP A 25 -4.09 -7.02 8.04
CA ASP A 25 -3.56 -8.09 8.87
C ASP A 25 -2.10 -8.45 8.57
N THR A 26 -1.53 -7.88 7.49
CA THR A 26 -0.17 -8.19 7.04
C THR A 26 0.53 -6.93 6.53
N ILE A 27 1.82 -6.81 6.83
CA ILE A 27 2.71 -5.79 6.27
C ILE A 27 3.94 -6.50 5.71
N GLU A 28 4.40 -6.10 4.53
CA GLU A 28 5.65 -6.56 3.96
C GLU A 28 6.63 -5.40 3.86
N VAL A 29 7.86 -5.64 4.30
CA VAL A 29 9.01 -4.73 4.12
C VAL A 29 10.01 -5.43 3.21
N ASP A 30 10.28 -4.83 2.06
CA ASP A 30 11.09 -5.38 0.98
C ASP A 30 12.44 -4.64 0.93
N SER A 31 13.55 -5.35 1.05
CA SER A 31 14.91 -4.81 0.89
C SER A 31 15.43 -4.93 -0.55
N GLY A 32 14.65 -5.50 -1.47
CA GLY A 32 15.09 -5.90 -2.80
C GLY A 32 16.24 -6.91 -2.74
N ASP A 33 17.11 -6.89 -3.76
CA ASP A 33 18.30 -7.75 -3.84
C ASP A 33 19.43 -7.34 -2.88
N SER A 34 19.23 -6.31 -2.06
CA SER A 34 20.22 -5.82 -1.11
C SER A 34 20.39 -6.80 0.06
N PRO A 35 21.63 -7.15 0.45
CA PRO A 35 21.88 -7.93 1.67
C PRO A 35 21.67 -7.10 2.95
N ASN A 36 21.45 -5.79 2.83
CA ASN A 36 21.33 -4.87 3.95
C ASN A 36 19.86 -4.65 4.36
N TYR A 37 19.19 -5.72 4.79
CA TYR A 37 17.83 -5.65 5.32
C TYR A 37 17.81 -5.24 6.80
N GLY A 38 16.68 -4.70 7.27
CA GLY A 38 16.50 -4.39 8.69
C GLY A 38 16.43 -5.62 9.57
N ARG A 39 16.98 -5.57 10.79
CA ARG A 39 17.12 -6.78 11.62
C ARG A 39 15.94 -7.08 12.53
N GLN A 40 15.11 -6.09 12.82
CA GLN A 40 13.88 -6.27 13.59
C GLN A 40 12.92 -5.13 13.27
N TYR A 41 11.64 -5.48 13.20
CA TYR A 41 10.55 -4.54 13.02
C TYR A 41 9.56 -4.63 14.18
N ILE A 42 9.00 -3.48 14.56
CA ILE A 42 7.86 -3.35 15.48
C ILE A 42 6.76 -2.58 14.77
N VAL A 43 5.51 -3.03 14.91
CA VAL A 43 4.35 -2.39 14.27
C VAL A 43 3.39 -1.81 15.31
N GLN A 44 2.95 -0.58 15.06
CA GLN A 44 1.90 0.11 15.82
C GLN A 44 0.98 0.86 14.84
N SER A 45 -0.19 1.30 15.30
CA SER A 45 -1.12 2.05 14.45
C SER A 45 -1.91 3.09 15.24
N ASP A 46 -2.60 4.00 14.54
CA ASP A 46 -3.50 4.99 15.15
C ASP A 46 -4.79 4.39 15.72
N ALA A 47 -5.02 3.08 15.58
CA ALA A 47 -6.07 2.39 16.34
C ALA A 47 -5.78 2.43 17.85
N ASP A 48 -4.50 2.26 18.22
CA ASP A 48 -3.99 2.45 19.58
C ASP A 48 -2.45 2.53 19.52
N TRP A 49 -1.90 3.75 19.64
CA TRP A 49 -0.44 3.96 19.62
C TRP A 49 0.28 3.38 20.83
N GLY A 50 -0.45 3.04 21.91
CA GLY A 50 0.10 2.36 23.07
C GLY A 50 0.26 0.85 22.87
N ALA A 51 -0.44 0.27 21.90
CA ALA A 51 -0.40 -1.16 21.61
C ALA A 51 0.65 -1.52 20.56
N GLN A 52 1.48 -2.52 20.87
CA GLN A 52 2.35 -3.17 19.90
C GLN A 52 1.56 -4.27 19.17
N LEU A 53 1.39 -4.14 17.86
CA LEU A 53 0.66 -5.10 17.04
C LEU A 53 1.51 -6.32 16.69
N ALA A 54 2.81 -6.13 16.44
CA ALA A 54 3.75 -7.20 16.16
C ALA A 54 5.19 -6.78 16.44
N GLN A 55 6.06 -7.79 16.61
CA GLN A 55 7.50 -7.66 16.58
C GLN A 55 8.09 -8.87 15.87
N THR A 56 8.87 -8.64 14.82
CA THR A 56 9.36 -9.69 13.92
C THR A 56 10.83 -9.45 13.58
N ALA A 57 11.65 -10.50 13.61
CA ALA A 57 13.00 -10.44 13.08
C ALA A 57 12.94 -10.19 11.57
N GLY A 58 13.83 -9.35 11.04
CA GLY A 58 13.86 -9.14 9.61
C GLY A 58 14.62 -10.25 8.89
N GLU A 59 14.26 -10.43 7.62
CA GLU A 59 14.77 -11.46 6.72
C GLU A 59 15.32 -10.79 5.44
N PRO A 60 16.30 -11.40 4.74
CA PRO A 60 16.77 -10.90 3.46
C PRO A 60 15.65 -10.93 2.40
N GLY A 61 15.61 -9.89 1.56
CA GLY A 61 14.53 -9.72 0.59
C GLY A 61 13.27 -9.20 1.26
N THR A 62 12.20 -9.99 1.26
CA THR A 62 10.92 -9.58 1.85
C THR A 62 10.78 -10.13 3.27
N THR A 63 10.63 -9.23 4.25
CA THR A 63 10.13 -9.57 5.58
C THR A 63 8.61 -9.43 5.61
N THR A 64 7.90 -10.53 5.85
CA THR A 64 6.45 -10.53 6.08
C THR A 64 6.16 -10.43 7.58
N ILE A 65 5.35 -9.45 7.98
CA ILE A 65 4.98 -9.15 9.36
C ILE A 65 3.47 -9.35 9.49
N SER A 66 3.05 -10.44 10.14
CA SER A 66 1.63 -10.66 10.48
C SER A 66 1.27 -9.89 11.75
N VAL A 67 0.11 -9.24 11.73
CA VAL A 67 -0.48 -8.54 12.88
C VAL A 67 -1.89 -9.08 13.17
N PRO A 68 -2.45 -8.85 14.36
CA PRO A 68 -3.88 -9.01 14.56
C PRO A 68 -4.66 -8.16 13.56
N LYS A 69 -5.81 -8.65 13.09
CA LYS A 69 -6.67 -7.91 12.17
C LYS A 69 -7.06 -6.56 12.79
N THR A 70 -6.58 -5.48 12.18
CA THR A 70 -6.61 -4.13 12.75
C THR A 70 -7.21 -3.16 11.73
N ARG A 71 -8.07 -2.24 12.17
CA ARG A 71 -8.58 -1.12 11.35
C ARG A 71 -7.92 0.18 11.79
N ALA A 72 -7.10 0.76 10.93
CA ALA A 72 -6.35 1.99 11.22
C ALA A 72 -6.10 2.80 9.94
N ARG A 73 -5.76 4.09 10.03
CA ARG A 73 -5.35 4.91 8.87
C ARG A 73 -3.83 5.03 8.81
N LEU A 74 -3.21 5.28 9.95
CA LEU A 74 -1.77 5.47 10.09
C LEU A 74 -1.15 4.23 10.72
N VAL A 75 -0.09 3.72 10.09
CA VAL A 75 0.68 2.59 10.60
C VAL A 75 2.14 2.99 10.70
N ASN A 76 2.76 2.79 11.87
CA ASN A 76 4.18 2.96 12.05
C ASN A 76 4.85 1.59 12.02
N VAL A 77 5.81 1.41 11.11
CA VAL A 77 6.74 0.29 11.11
C VAL A 77 8.09 0.81 11.59
N TRP A 78 8.40 0.50 12.83
CA TRP A 78 9.68 0.85 13.45
C TRP A 78 10.72 -0.19 13.11
N GLN A 79 11.89 0.26 12.70
CA GLN A 79 13.05 -0.59 12.55
C GLN A 79 13.98 -0.43 13.77
N THR A 80 14.04 -1.48 14.57
CA THR A 80 14.64 -1.45 15.92
C THR A 80 15.89 -2.32 16.07
N GLY A 81 16.11 -3.28 15.16
CA GLY A 81 17.29 -4.14 15.20
C GLY A 81 18.50 -3.46 14.58
N THR A 82 19.71 -3.70 15.12
CA THR A 82 20.97 -3.05 14.72
C THR A 82 21.74 -3.83 13.64
N SER A 83 22.45 -3.13 12.74
CA SER A 83 23.46 -3.70 11.83
C SER A 83 24.63 -2.71 11.70
N ASP A 84 25.81 -3.22 11.34
CA ASP A 84 26.98 -2.37 11.06
C ASP A 84 26.90 -1.71 9.67
N THR A 85 25.94 -2.14 8.85
CA THR A 85 25.67 -1.59 7.52
C THR A 85 24.33 -0.83 7.47
N PRO A 86 24.25 0.30 6.73
CA PRO A 86 22.99 0.99 6.50
C PRO A 86 21.98 0.07 5.82
N TRP A 87 20.77 0.05 6.35
CA TRP A 87 19.69 -0.76 5.82
C TRP A 87 19.05 -0.11 4.60
N THR A 88 18.43 -0.95 3.76
CA THR A 88 17.71 -0.55 2.57
C THR A 88 16.28 -1.04 2.63
N VAL A 89 15.34 -0.18 2.25
CA VAL A 89 13.94 -0.54 1.98
C VAL A 89 13.62 -0.06 0.58
N THR A 90 13.21 -0.98 -0.28
CA THR A 90 12.81 -0.72 -1.67
C THR A 90 11.29 -0.68 -1.82
N GLY A 91 10.57 -1.35 -0.92
CA GLY A 91 9.11 -1.39 -0.95
C GLY A 91 8.50 -1.66 0.42
N ILE A 92 7.31 -1.12 0.61
CA ILE A 92 6.44 -1.44 1.75
C ILE A 92 5.05 -1.71 1.18
N ARG A 93 4.43 -2.81 1.62
CA ARG A 93 3.09 -3.21 1.19
C ARG A 93 2.26 -3.55 2.43
N VAL A 94 0.97 -3.24 2.40
CA VAL A 94 0.01 -3.57 3.46
C VAL A 94 -1.08 -4.44 2.84
N TYR A 95 -1.59 -5.44 3.57
CA TYR A 95 -2.60 -6.36 3.05
C TYR A 95 -3.70 -6.67 4.07
N ASN A 96 -4.85 -7.10 3.54
CA ASN A 96 -5.95 -7.74 4.27
C ASN A 96 -6.24 -9.10 3.61
N GLY A 97 -5.71 -10.17 4.20
CA GLY A 97 -5.56 -11.44 3.50
C GLY A 97 -4.72 -11.25 2.22
N ASP A 98 -5.20 -11.78 1.09
CA ASP A 98 -4.49 -11.69 -0.20
C ASP A 98 -4.66 -10.34 -0.92
N ASN A 99 -5.37 -9.37 -0.31
CA ASN A 99 -5.66 -8.09 -0.96
C ASN A 99 -4.63 -7.02 -0.54
N PRO A 100 -3.77 -6.52 -1.45
CA PRO A 100 -2.84 -5.43 -1.16
C PRO A 100 -3.58 -4.10 -0.99
N TYR A 101 -2.99 -3.16 -0.27
CA TYR A 101 -3.42 -1.77 -0.17
C TYR A 101 -2.52 -0.85 -1.04
N PRO A 102 -3.09 0.18 -1.71
CA PRO A 102 -4.53 0.32 -1.94
C PRO A 102 -5.01 -0.88 -2.77
N GLY A 103 -6.21 -1.37 -2.44
CA GLY A 103 -6.86 -2.53 -3.05
C GLY A 103 -6.59 -2.68 -4.54
N LYS A 104 -6.74 -3.89 -5.10
CA LYS A 104 -7.18 -3.98 -6.50
C LYS A 104 -8.33 -2.98 -6.66
N SER A 105 -8.28 -2.13 -7.68
CA SER A 105 -9.12 -0.92 -7.84
C SER A 105 -10.64 -1.16 -7.81
N GLY A 106 -11.08 -2.41 -7.63
CA GLY A 106 -12.45 -2.85 -7.74
C GLY A 106 -12.97 -2.75 -9.16
N LEU A 107 -12.16 -2.27 -10.10
CA LEU A 107 -12.53 -1.99 -11.48
C LEU A 107 -12.62 -3.30 -12.26
N GLY A 108 -13.84 -3.73 -12.54
CA GLY A 108 -14.15 -4.70 -13.56
C GLY A 108 -14.12 -4.03 -14.93
N VAL A 109 -13.45 -4.66 -15.90
CA VAL A 109 -13.43 -4.22 -17.29
C VAL A 109 -13.82 -5.42 -18.16
N ASN A 110 -14.84 -5.25 -18.99
CA ASN A 110 -15.28 -6.24 -19.95
C ASN A 110 -15.49 -5.57 -21.30
N CYS A 111 -14.63 -5.90 -22.27
CA CYS A 111 -14.61 -5.24 -23.57
C CYS A 111 -14.89 -6.23 -24.72
N THR A 112 -15.63 -5.74 -25.71
CA THR A 112 -15.73 -6.24 -27.07
C THR A 112 -15.00 -5.26 -28.01
N PRO A 113 -14.88 -5.56 -29.32
CA PRO A 113 -14.30 -4.61 -30.27
C PRO A 113 -15.01 -3.25 -30.31
N ASP A 114 -16.33 -3.23 -30.09
CA ASP A 114 -17.15 -2.02 -30.24
C ASP A 114 -17.51 -1.37 -28.90
N THR A 115 -17.40 -2.11 -27.79
CA THR A 115 -17.86 -1.62 -26.47
C THR A 115 -16.93 -2.03 -25.34
N CYS A 116 -16.73 -1.17 -24.34
CA CYS A 116 -16.07 -1.51 -23.08
C CYS A 116 -16.97 -1.14 -21.93
N ARG A 117 -17.33 -2.14 -21.13
CA ARG A 117 -18.08 -1.97 -19.89
C ARG A 117 -17.14 -1.96 -18.70
N LEU A 118 -17.21 -0.88 -17.93
CA LEU A 118 -16.48 -0.68 -16.69
C LEU A 118 -17.47 -0.78 -15.54
N SER A 119 -17.10 -1.48 -14.48
CA SER A 119 -17.85 -1.54 -13.22
C SER A 119 -16.90 -1.40 -12.04
N TRP A 120 -17.36 -0.84 -10.93
CA TRP A 120 -16.54 -0.71 -9.73
C TRP A 120 -17.37 -0.92 -8.47
N LYS A 121 -16.68 -1.06 -7.34
CA LYS A 121 -17.34 -1.11 -6.03
C LYS A 121 -17.56 0.31 -5.51
N ALA A 122 -18.67 0.51 -4.80
CA ALA A 122 -18.88 1.73 -4.04
C ALA A 122 -17.71 1.98 -3.08
N VAL A 123 -17.29 3.23 -2.97
CA VAL A 123 -16.26 3.70 -2.05
C VAL A 123 -16.98 4.56 -1.03
N ASP A 124 -16.86 4.20 0.25
CA ASP A 124 -17.51 4.93 1.33
C ASP A 124 -17.06 6.40 1.34
N GLY A 125 -18.00 7.32 1.46
CA GLY A 125 -17.76 8.76 1.40
C GLY A 125 -17.41 9.34 0.01
N ALA A 126 -17.50 8.57 -1.08
CA ALA A 126 -17.30 9.11 -2.42
C ALA A 126 -18.53 9.90 -2.89
N ASP A 127 -18.34 11.19 -3.22
CA ASP A 127 -19.40 12.03 -3.80
C ASP A 127 -19.81 11.57 -5.21
N GLY A 128 -18.89 10.90 -5.91
CA GLY A 128 -19.09 10.47 -7.29
C GLY A 128 -17.84 9.87 -7.92
N TYR A 129 -17.99 9.47 -9.17
CA TYR A 129 -16.92 8.84 -9.95
C TYR A 129 -16.67 9.62 -11.23
N SER A 130 -15.43 9.62 -11.70
CA SER A 130 -15.06 10.18 -13.00
C SER A 130 -14.26 9.14 -13.78
N VAL A 131 -14.71 8.83 -15.00
CA VAL A 131 -13.98 7.94 -15.92
C VAL A 131 -13.26 8.80 -16.94
N TYR A 132 -11.97 8.53 -17.08
CA TYR A 132 -11.11 9.18 -18.06
C TYR A 132 -10.58 8.14 -19.05
N ARG A 133 -10.56 8.48 -20.34
CA ARG A 133 -10.06 7.62 -21.42
C ARG A 133 -9.06 8.40 -22.28
N SER A 134 -8.02 7.70 -22.74
CA SER A 134 -7.16 8.15 -23.83
C SER A 134 -7.34 7.22 -25.03
N GLY A 135 -7.35 7.78 -26.24
CA GLY A 135 -7.36 7.01 -27.49
C GLY A 135 -5.98 6.47 -27.90
N SER A 136 -4.93 6.71 -27.11
CA SER A 136 -3.58 6.23 -27.41
C SER A 136 -2.79 5.89 -26.14
N LEU A 137 -1.83 4.97 -26.27
CA LEU A 137 -1.05 4.40 -25.16
C LEU A 137 -0.36 5.46 -24.30
N ASN A 138 0.08 6.57 -24.89
CA ASN A 138 0.76 7.68 -24.20
C ASN A 138 0.02 9.02 -24.42
N GLY A 139 -1.26 8.96 -24.74
CA GLY A 139 -2.07 10.13 -25.05
C GLY A 139 -2.59 10.88 -23.83
N THR A 140 -3.22 12.01 -24.09
CA THR A 140 -3.95 12.77 -23.08
C THR A 140 -5.28 12.08 -22.76
N TYR A 141 -5.54 11.93 -21.46
CA TYR A 141 -6.80 11.41 -20.97
C TYR A 141 -7.84 12.52 -20.90
N SER A 142 -9.03 12.27 -21.46
CA SER A 142 -10.19 13.14 -21.36
C SER A 142 -11.28 12.49 -20.52
N ARG A 143 -12.03 13.30 -19.74
CA ARG A 143 -13.15 12.78 -18.95
C ARG A 143 -14.30 12.39 -19.89
N VAL A 144 -14.67 11.11 -19.90
CA VAL A 144 -15.75 10.56 -20.71
C VAL A 144 -17.02 10.29 -19.91
N HIS A 145 -16.89 10.21 -18.58
CA HIS A 145 -18.02 10.01 -17.69
C HIS A 145 -17.81 10.70 -16.35
N ALA A 146 -18.91 11.17 -15.77
CA ALA A 146 -18.98 11.59 -14.37
C ALA A 146 -20.34 11.17 -13.81
N SER A 147 -20.36 10.60 -12.61
CA SER A 147 -21.57 10.14 -11.95
C SER A 147 -21.56 10.48 -10.46
N THR A 148 -22.74 10.40 -9.82
CA THR A 148 -22.88 10.43 -8.36
C THR A 148 -22.53 9.06 -7.76
N GLY A 149 -22.28 9.01 -6.45
CA GLY A 149 -21.79 7.80 -5.75
C GLY A 149 -22.61 6.51 -5.92
N ASP A 150 -23.87 6.60 -6.34
CA ASP A 150 -24.76 5.44 -6.52
C ASP A 150 -24.62 4.76 -7.90
N SER A 151 -23.97 5.41 -8.87
CA SER A 151 -23.78 4.87 -10.22
C SER A 151 -22.38 4.28 -10.36
N LEU A 152 -22.35 2.94 -10.38
CA LEU A 152 -21.14 2.13 -10.28
C LEU A 152 -20.70 1.48 -11.60
N GLU A 153 -21.25 1.92 -12.72
CA GLU A 153 -21.02 1.33 -14.04
C GLU A 153 -20.97 2.39 -15.14
N TYR A 154 -20.14 2.15 -16.15
CA TYR A 154 -20.05 2.96 -17.36
C TYR A 154 -19.85 2.06 -18.58
N SER A 155 -20.51 2.36 -19.69
CA SER A 155 -20.33 1.68 -20.98
C SER A 155 -19.79 2.68 -21.99
N ASP A 156 -18.59 2.42 -22.50
CA ASP A 156 -18.03 3.13 -23.65
C ASP A 156 -18.44 2.38 -24.92
N GLU A 157 -19.21 3.04 -25.79
CA GLU A 157 -19.74 2.45 -27.03
C GLU A 157 -19.07 3.02 -28.29
N GLY A 158 -18.05 3.88 -28.13
CA GLY A 158 -17.35 4.56 -29.22
C GLY A 158 -15.87 4.18 -29.30
N LEU A 159 -15.58 2.87 -29.29
CA LEU A 159 -14.22 2.34 -29.33
C LEU A 159 -13.64 2.25 -30.74
#